data_AF-A0A957KVM9-F1
#
_entry.id   AF-A0A957KVM9-F1
#
_cell.length_a   1.000
_cell.length_b   1.000
_cell.length_c   1.000
_cell.angle_alpha   90.00
_cell.angle_beta   90.00
_cell.angle_gamma   90.00
#
_symmetry.space_group_name_H-M   'P 1'
#
loop_
_entity.id
_entity.type
_entity.pdbx_description
1 polymer ?
#
loop_
_entity_poly.entity_id
_entity_poly.type
_entity_poly.pdbx_seq_one_letter_code
_entity_poly.pdbx_strand_id
1 'polypeptide(L)'
;FRTEMRHTREITDQFLALGRIEDAEEYMEIRRLLFVENGYDIRKLNQAYFAFHGSYGTGAAATSPIGPKLEELRTLVPDTRAFLQTVRGFTSPEDIDRALAELRS
;
A
#
# COMPACT_ATOMS: atom_id res chain seq x y z
N PHE A 1 -10.44 4.38 16.69
CA PHE A 1 -9.81 3.57 15.61
C PHE A 1 -10.26 3.96 14.20
N ARG A 2 -11.52 3.71 13.78
CA ARG A 2 -11.95 3.93 12.38
C ARG A 2 -11.74 5.37 11.86
N THR A 3 -12.10 6.38 12.66
CA THR A 3 -11.89 7.80 12.33
C THR A 3 -10.42 8.11 12.13
N GLU A 4 -9.57 7.63 13.04
CA GLU A 4 -8.12 7.80 12.93
C GLU A 4 -7.55 7.08 11.71
N MET A 5 -7.99 5.86 11.41
CA MET A 5 -7.55 5.16 10.19
C MET A 5 -7.96 5.89 8.91
N ARG A 6 -9.14 6.50 8.90
CA ARG A 6 -9.59 7.35 7.79
C ARG A 6 -8.74 8.61 7.65
N HIS A 7 -8.47 9.30 8.76
CA HIS A 7 -7.60 10.48 8.74
C HIS A 7 -6.18 10.14 8.28
N THR A 8 -5.64 8.99 8.74
CA THR A 8 -4.37 8.48 8.22
C THR A 8 -4.41 8.33 6.70
N ARG A 9 -5.46 7.69 6.17
CA ARG A 9 -5.62 7.49 4.72
C ARG A 9 -5.67 8.81 3.95
N GLU A 10 -6.44 9.77 4.41
CA GLU A 10 -6.61 11.08 3.75
C GLU A 10 -5.28 11.85 3.65
N ILE A 11 -4.48 11.85 4.71
CA ILE A 11 -3.18 12.53 4.72
C ILE A 11 -2.14 11.78 3.88
N THR A 12 -2.10 10.44 3.96
CA THR A 12 -1.24 9.62 3.10
C THR A 12 -1.54 9.86 1.62
N ASP A 13 -2.82 9.93 1.24
CA ASP A 13 -3.22 10.19 -0.14
C ASP A 13 -2.82 11.60 -0.60
N GLN A 14 -2.84 12.60 0.29
CA GLN A 14 -2.33 13.95 -0.02
C GLN A 14 -0.83 13.96 -0.29
N PHE A 15 -0.02 13.27 0.52
CA PHE A 15 1.42 13.16 0.28
C PHE A 15 1.71 12.47 -1.06
N LEU A 16 1.00 11.39 -1.36
CA LEU A 16 1.19 10.66 -2.61
C LEU A 16 0.75 11.44 -3.83
N ALA A 17 -0.35 12.20 -3.75
CA ALA A 17 -0.80 13.09 -4.82
C ALA A 17 0.24 14.18 -5.14
N LEU A 18 1.07 14.56 -4.16
CA LEU A 18 2.19 15.49 -4.33
C LEU A 18 3.51 14.81 -4.74
N GLY A 19 3.52 13.48 -4.97
CA GLY A 19 4.73 12.71 -5.27
C GLY A 19 5.67 12.53 -4.07
N ARG A 20 5.23 12.87 -2.86
CA ARG A 20 6.01 12.82 -1.62
C ARG A 20 5.92 11.44 -0.99
N ILE A 21 6.58 10.45 -1.60
CA ILE A 21 6.48 9.05 -1.19
C ILE A 21 7.07 8.82 0.21
N GLU A 22 8.28 9.32 0.47
CA GLU A 22 8.98 9.15 1.76
C GLU A 22 8.16 9.73 2.92
N ASP A 23 7.60 10.93 2.76
CA ASP A 23 6.74 11.56 3.76
C ASP A 23 5.47 10.75 4.04
N ALA A 24 4.90 10.13 3.00
CA ALA A 24 3.73 9.27 3.15
C ALA A 24 4.06 8.03 3.98
N GLU A 25 5.23 7.42 3.75
CA GLU A 25 5.69 6.23 4.49
C GLU A 25 6.03 6.56 5.94
N GLU A 26 6.77 7.65 6.18
CA GLU A 26 7.11 8.10 7.54
C GLU A 26 5.84 8.42 8.34
N TYR A 27 4.90 9.15 7.74
CA TYR A 27 3.63 9.45 8.39
C TYR A 27 2.85 8.18 8.76
N MET A 28 2.80 7.17 7.88
CA MET A 28 2.11 5.92 8.18
C MET A 28 2.79 5.14 9.32
N GLU A 29 4.12 5.16 9.42
CA GLU A 29 4.83 4.52 10.52
C GLU A 29 4.61 5.23 11.86
N ILE A 30 4.64 6.57 11.88
CA ILE A 30 4.29 7.36 13.06
C ILE A 30 2.88 6.99 13.55
N ARG A 31 1.93 6.90 12.63
CA ARG A 31 0.53 6.53 12.94
C ARG A 31 0.46 5.09 13.46
N ARG A 32 1.21 4.15 12.89
CA ARG A 32 1.29 2.76 13.35
C ARG A 32 1.76 2.68 14.80
N LEU A 33 2.84 3.38 15.14
CA LEU A 33 3.39 3.42 16.50
C LEU A 33 2.35 3.97 17.49
N LEU A 34 1.67 5.06 17.14
CA LEU A 34 0.59 5.62 17.94
C LEU A 34 -0.54 4.61 18.17
N PHE A 35 -0.95 3.87 17.14
CA PHE A 35 -1.98 2.84 17.29
C PHE A 35 -1.54 1.71 18.23
N VAL A 36 -0.30 1.23 18.09
CA VAL A 36 0.27 0.19 18.96
C VAL A 36 0.33 0.66 20.41
N GLU A 37 0.78 1.89 20.66
CA GLU A 37 0.80 2.50 21.99
C GLU A 37 -0.61 2.57 22.60
N ASN A 38 -1.63 2.80 21.78
CA ASN A 38 -3.04 2.84 22.19
C ASN A 38 -3.71 1.44 22.22
N GLY A 39 -2.95 0.35 22.15
CA GLY A 39 -3.45 -1.03 22.28
C GLY A 39 -4.01 -1.65 21.00
N TYR A 40 -3.78 -1.03 19.83
CA TYR A 40 -4.13 -1.59 18.53
C TYR A 40 -2.91 -2.22 17.88
N ASP A 41 -2.81 -3.54 17.92
CA ASP A 41 -1.68 -4.26 17.33
C ASP A 41 -1.75 -4.23 15.79
N ILE A 42 -1.00 -3.29 15.19
CA ILE A 42 -0.83 -3.17 13.75
C ILE A 42 0.62 -3.51 13.40
N ARG A 43 0.79 -4.66 12.75
CA ARG A 43 2.10 -5.14 12.31
C ARG A 43 2.76 -4.24 11.25
N LYS A 44 1.98 -3.74 10.29
CA LYS A 44 2.45 -2.84 9.23
C LYS A 44 1.30 -1.96 8.76
N LEU A 45 1.56 -0.66 8.62
CA LEU A 45 0.63 0.32 8.06
C LEU A 45 1.30 0.93 6.83
N ASN A 46 0.83 0.55 5.64
CA ASN A 46 1.37 1.02 4.36
C ASN A 46 0.23 1.16 3.34
N GLN A 47 0.55 1.54 2.10
CA GLN A 47 -0.47 1.64 1.05
C GLN A 47 -1.17 0.30 0.76
N ALA A 48 -0.45 -0.82 0.84
CA ALA A 48 -1.05 -2.13 0.66
C ALA A 48 -2.06 -2.46 1.77
N TYR A 49 -1.77 -2.09 3.03
CA TYR A 49 -2.71 -2.23 4.15
C TYR A 49 -4.04 -1.56 3.83
N PHE A 50 -4.02 -0.32 3.32
CA PHE A 50 -5.24 0.39 2.95
C PHE A 50 -5.96 -0.26 1.76
N ALA A 51 -5.23 -0.76 0.77
CA ALA A 51 -5.82 -1.48 -0.36
C ALA A 51 -6.53 -2.77 0.08
N PHE A 52 -6.00 -3.51 1.06
CA PHE A 52 -6.61 -4.73 1.59
C PHE A 52 -7.73 -4.47 2.60
N HIS A 53 -7.70 -3.33 3.32
CA HIS A 53 -8.65 -3.00 4.39
C HIS A 53 -9.62 -1.88 4.01
N GLY A 54 -9.96 -1.75 2.72
CA GLY A 54 -10.63 -0.64 2.00
C GLY A 54 -11.90 0.04 2.57
N SER A 55 -12.29 -0.23 3.81
CA SER A 55 -13.38 0.44 4.54
C SER A 55 -13.00 1.79 5.17
N TYR A 56 -11.74 2.22 5.06
CA TYR A 56 -11.23 3.43 5.71
C TYR A 56 -11.13 4.65 4.77
N GLY A 57 -11.62 4.56 3.54
CA GLY A 57 -11.74 5.69 2.60
C GLY A 57 -13.03 5.61 1.80
N THR A 58 -13.71 6.73 1.59
CA THR A 58 -15.01 6.81 0.87
C THR A 58 -14.88 7.39 -0.56
N GLY A 59 -13.67 7.55 -1.07
CA GLY A 59 -13.44 8.10 -2.41
C GLY A 59 -13.02 7.02 -3.42
N ALA A 60 -13.71 6.95 -4.56
CA ALA A 60 -13.40 6.09 -5.71
C ALA A 60 -12.05 6.39 -6.40
N ALA A 61 -11.18 7.21 -5.79
CA ALA A 61 -9.90 7.61 -6.32
C ALA A 61 -8.84 7.46 -5.22
N ALA A 62 -8.66 6.23 -4.74
CA ALA A 62 -7.40 5.83 -4.12
C ALA A 62 -6.33 5.83 -5.22
N THR A 63 -5.70 6.99 -5.48
CA THR A 63 -4.64 7.17 -6.48
C THR A 63 -3.33 6.54 -6.00
N SER A 64 -3.39 5.29 -5.54
CA SER A 64 -2.21 4.54 -5.15
C SER A 64 -1.47 4.11 -6.41
N PRO A 65 -0.18 4.47 -6.58
CA PRO A 65 0.62 4.02 -7.73
C PRO A 65 0.76 2.48 -7.76
N ILE A 66 0.38 1.79 -6.68
CA ILE A 66 0.38 0.33 -6.57
C ILE A 66 -0.67 -0.33 -7.45
N GLY A 67 -1.86 0.26 -7.59
CA GLY A 67 -2.97 -0.35 -8.35
C GLY A 67 -2.59 -0.66 -9.79
N PRO A 68 -2.18 0.35 -10.58
CA PRO A 68 -1.71 0.16 -11.94
C PRO A 68 -0.51 -0.79 -12.05
N LYS A 69 0.43 -0.75 -11.09
CA LYS A 69 1.60 -1.65 -11.09
C LYS A 69 1.22 -3.11 -10.84
N LEU A 70 0.23 -3.38 -9.99
CA LEU A 70 -0.27 -4.74 -9.75
C LEU A 70 -1.09 -5.26 -10.94
N GLU A 71 -1.86 -4.40 -11.60
CA GLU A 71 -2.53 -4.75 -12.86
C GLU A 71 -1.51 -5.13 -13.93
N GLU A 72 -0.46 -4.33 -14.09
CA GLU A 72 0.61 -4.65 -15.02
C GLU A 72 1.31 -5.98 -14.66
N LEU A 73 1.71 -6.15 -13.39
CA LEU A 73 2.33 -7.40 -12.93
C LEU A 73 1.43 -8.62 -13.20
N ARG A 74 0.11 -8.46 -13.07
CA ARG A 74 -0.87 -9.49 -13.39
C ARG A 74 -0.91 -9.85 -14.88
N THR A 75 -0.60 -8.91 -15.78
CA THR A 75 -0.52 -9.17 -17.23
C THR A 75 0.76 -9.90 -17.64
N LEU A 76 1.85 -9.74 -16.87
CA LEU A 76 3.16 -10.32 -17.18
C LEU A 76 3.34 -11.77 -16.70
N VAL A 77 2.52 -12.21 -15.73
CA VAL A 77 2.59 -13.57 -15.17
C VAL A 77 1.57 -14.51 -15.84
N PRO A 78 1.91 -15.80 -16.03
CA PRO A 78 1.14 -16.71 -16.89
C PRO A 78 -0.24 -17.06 -16.32
N ASP A 79 -0.40 -17.05 -14.99
CA ASP A 79 -1.65 -17.40 -14.34
C ASP A 79 -1.79 -16.77 -12.94
N THR A 80 -2.96 -16.95 -12.35
CA THR A 80 -3.31 -16.43 -11.02
C THR A 80 -2.44 -17.05 -9.91
N ARG A 81 -1.99 -18.30 -10.05
CA ARG A 81 -1.15 -18.95 -9.04
C ARG A 81 0.25 -18.33 -9.04
N ALA A 82 0.84 -18.12 -10.21
CA ALA A 82 2.11 -17.42 -10.37
C ALA A 82 2.01 -16.00 -9.80
N PHE A 83 0.94 -15.27 -10.11
CA PHE A 83 0.68 -13.96 -9.52
C PHE A 83 0.73 -13.98 -7.99
N LEU A 84 -0.03 -14.88 -7.35
CA LEU A 84 -0.06 -15.00 -5.89
C LEU A 84 1.30 -15.40 -5.30
N GLN A 85 2.06 -16.26 -5.99
CA GLN A 85 3.41 -16.66 -5.59
C GLN A 85 4.43 -15.51 -5.70
N THR A 86 4.24 -14.59 -6.64
CA THR A 86 5.08 -13.40 -6.77
C THR A 86 4.75 -12.40 -5.66
N VAL A 87 3.47 -12.05 -5.49
CA VAL A 87 3.09 -10.96 -4.56
C VAL A 87 3.12 -11.35 -3.08
N ARG A 88 3.09 -12.64 -2.73
CA ARG A 88 3.13 -13.11 -1.31
C ARG A 88 4.37 -12.63 -0.55
N GLY A 89 5.47 -12.34 -1.25
CA GLY A 89 6.72 -11.89 -0.66
C GLY A 89 6.82 -10.37 -0.50
N PHE A 90 5.86 -9.61 -1.04
CA PHE A 90 5.95 -8.17 -1.07
C PHE A 90 5.62 -7.59 0.29
N THR A 91 6.58 -6.85 0.82
CA THR A 91 6.46 -6.11 2.05
C THR A 91 6.40 -4.62 1.78
N SER A 92 6.95 -4.12 0.69
CA SER A 92 6.98 -2.70 0.35
C SER A 92 6.66 -2.43 -1.14
N PRO A 93 6.35 -1.18 -1.52
CA PRO A 93 6.09 -0.82 -2.92
C PRO A 93 7.27 -1.14 -3.86
N GLU A 94 8.50 -1.05 -3.37
CA GLU A 94 9.74 -1.33 -4.12
C GLU A 94 9.83 -2.80 -4.55
N ASP A 95 9.21 -3.72 -3.80
CA ASP A 95 9.16 -5.12 -4.16
C ASP A 95 8.39 -5.33 -5.47
N ILE A 96 7.38 -4.48 -5.75
CA ILE A 96 6.62 -4.48 -7.00
C ILE A 96 7.49 -3.97 -8.15
N ASP A 97 8.24 -2.89 -7.93
CA ASP A 97 9.12 -2.30 -8.94
C ASP A 97 10.23 -3.24 -9.35
N ARG A 98 10.84 -3.95 -8.37
CA ARG A 98 11.84 -4.99 -8.65
C ARG A 98 11.25 -6.13 -9.46
N ALA A 99 10.08 -6.64 -9.08
CA ALA A 99 9.44 -7.72 -9.81
C ALA A 99 9.03 -7.33 -11.24
N LEU A 100 8.56 -6.10 -11.45
CA LEU A 100 8.27 -5.57 -12.79
C LEU A 100 9.55 -5.45 -13.63
N ALA A 101 10.67 -5.02 -13.04
CA ALA A 101 11.94 -4.96 -13.76
C ALA A 101 12.44 -6.35 -14.18
N GLU A 102 12.33 -7.35 -13.31
CA GLU A 102 12.70 -8.74 -13.60
C GLU A 102 11.81 -9.39 -14.68
N LEU A 103 10.51 -9.07 -14.71
CA LEU A 103 9.58 -9.66 -15.68
C LEU A 103 9.65 -8.99 -17.07
N ARG A 104 10.24 -7.80 -17.16
CA ARG A 104 10.42 -7.05 -18.42
C ARG A 104 11.76 -7.33 -19.11
N SER A 105 12.72 -7.95 -18.42
CA SER A 105 14.04 -8.33 -18.96
C SER A 105 13.98 -9.62 -19.76
#